data_AF-A0A966GKK3-F1
#
_entry.id   AF-A0A966GKK3-F1
#
_cell.length_a   1.000
_cell.length_b   1.000
_cell.length_c   1.000
_cell.angle_alpha   90.00
_cell.angle_beta   90.00
_cell.angle_gamma   90.00
#
_symmetry.space_group_name_H-M   'P 1'
#
loop_
_entity.id
_entity.type
_entity.pdbx_description
1 polymer ?
#
loop_
_entity_poly.entity_id
_entity_poly.type
_entity_poly.pdbx_seq_one_letter_code
_entity_poly.pdbx_strand_id
1 'polypeptide(L)'
;DSAAHTNWQIMHKTIGGGVPTLVDLGAAFPLVTGGVITLVMQCDPAASSVFFEVTNDETGAVYAYEATADLPPAGQVLAPRLMMNNQLTAAAVAYECGGLLIETDY
;
A
#
# COMPACT_ATOMS: atom_id res chain seq x y z
N ASP A 1 3.51 -5.37 13.74
CA ASP A 1 3.82 -4.25 12.85
C ASP A 1 4.84 -3.42 13.61
N SER A 2 6.10 -3.53 13.20
CA SER A 2 7.25 -3.20 14.05
C SER A 2 7.43 -1.69 14.18
N ALA A 3 7.56 -1.23 15.43
CA ALA A 3 7.77 0.16 15.84
C ALA A 3 9.13 0.79 15.41
N ALA A 4 9.68 0.39 14.26
CA ALA A 4 11.02 0.79 13.78
C ALA A 4 11.03 1.44 12.38
N HIS A 5 9.90 1.51 11.68
CA HIS A 5 9.85 2.14 10.36
C HIS A 5 9.81 3.66 10.51
N THR A 6 10.63 4.37 9.73
CA THR A 6 10.67 5.85 9.70
C THR A 6 10.02 6.44 8.44
N ASN A 7 9.77 5.61 7.43
CA ASN A 7 9.15 5.99 6.16
C ASN A 7 7.96 5.06 5.86
N TRP A 8 7.06 5.50 5.00
CA TRP A 8 6.01 4.65 4.43
C TRP A 8 6.62 3.45 3.70
N GLN A 9 5.96 2.30 3.78
CA GLN A 9 6.41 1.04 3.19
C GLN A 9 5.31 0.44 2.32
N ILE A 10 5.67 -0.18 1.20
CA ILE A 10 4.83 -1.18 0.55
C ILE A 10 5.21 -2.54 1.13
N MET A 11 4.22 -3.30 1.58
CA MET A 11 4.41 -4.62 2.15
C MET A 11 3.63 -5.63 1.33
N HIS A 12 4.33 -6.67 0.88
CA HIS A 12 3.72 -7.78 0.16
C HIS A 12 4.24 -9.10 0.71
N LYS A 13 3.35 -10.09 0.72
CA LYS A 13 3.67 -11.41 1.23
C LYS A 13 4.61 -12.14 0.26
N THR A 14 5.46 -12.97 0.83
CA THR A 14 6.23 -13.94 0.05
C THR A 14 5.36 -15.18 -0.21
N ILE A 15 5.46 -15.71 -1.44
CA ILE A 15 4.80 -16.96 -1.84
C ILE A 15 5.08 -18.06 -0.80
N GLY A 16 4.03 -18.70 -0.31
CA GLY A 16 4.13 -19.84 0.64
C GLY A 16 4.12 -19.48 2.13
N GLY A 17 3.85 -18.22 2.50
CA GLY A 17 3.61 -17.83 3.90
C GLY A 17 4.87 -17.46 4.71
N GLY A 18 5.94 -17.04 4.02
CA GLY A 18 7.17 -16.55 4.63
C GLY A 18 7.07 -15.15 5.26
N VAL A 19 8.21 -14.65 5.75
CA VAL A 19 8.34 -13.27 6.24
C VAL A 19 7.98 -12.31 5.10
N PRO A 20 7.02 -11.39 5.29
CA PRO A 20 6.65 -10.45 4.23
C PRO A 20 7.83 -9.58 3.83
N THR A 21 7.93 -9.29 2.54
CA THR A 21 8.91 -8.35 2.03
C THR A 21 8.40 -6.93 2.26
N LEU A 22 9.28 -6.06 2.75
CA LEU A 22 9.03 -4.63 2.89
C LEU A 22 9.84 -3.87 1.84
N VAL A 23 9.18 -2.93 1.17
CA VAL A 23 9.76 -2.00 0.22
C VAL A 23 9.72 -0.62 0.84
N ASP A 24 10.88 -0.09 1.19
CA ASP A 24 11.03 1.26 1.76
C ASP A 24 10.95 2.31 0.66
N LEU A 25 10.00 3.24 0.79
CA LEU A 25 9.82 4.36 -0.15
C LEU A 25 10.91 5.43 0.03
N GLY A 26 11.67 5.35 1.13
CA GLY A 26 12.82 6.20 1.40
C GLY A 26 12.46 7.56 2.00
N ALA A 27 13.48 8.39 2.18
CA ALA A 27 13.41 9.64 2.96
C ALA A 27 12.44 10.70 2.41
N ALA A 28 11.99 10.56 1.15
CA ALA A 28 10.97 11.44 0.57
C ALA A 28 9.55 11.12 1.05
N PHE A 29 9.35 9.99 1.72
CA PHE A 29 8.06 9.52 2.25
C PHE A 29 8.14 9.25 3.76
N PRO A 30 8.52 10.24 4.59
CA PRO A 30 8.67 10.04 6.02
C PRO A 30 7.32 9.82 6.71
N LEU A 31 7.31 9.05 7.79
CA LEU A 31 6.16 8.92 8.67
C LEU A 31 6.09 10.17 9.58
N VAL A 32 5.21 11.10 9.22
CA VAL A 32 5.03 12.38 9.92
C VAL A 32 3.55 12.63 10.24
N THR A 33 3.29 13.44 11.27
CA THR A 33 1.92 13.88 11.59
C THR A 33 1.47 14.94 10.59
N GLY A 34 0.29 14.73 9.99
CA GLY A 34 -0.32 15.67 9.04
C GLY A 34 0.08 15.47 7.58
N GLY A 35 1.00 14.54 7.30
CA GLY A 35 1.40 14.22 5.93
C GLY A 35 0.27 13.57 5.13
N VAL A 36 0.11 13.99 3.88
CA VAL A 36 -0.86 13.42 2.93
C VAL A 36 -0.10 12.69 1.83
N ILE A 37 -0.51 11.45 1.56
CA ILE A 37 -0.04 10.66 0.43
C ILE A 37 -1.22 10.26 -0.45
N THR A 38 -1.00 10.27 -1.76
CA THR A 38 -1.90 9.69 -2.73
C THR A 38 -1.33 8.35 -3.18
N LEU A 39 -2.13 7.28 -3.08
CA LEU A 39 -1.80 5.94 -3.55
C LEU A 39 -2.65 5.60 -4.77
N VAL A 40 -2.00 5.25 -5.88
CA VAL A 40 -2.62 4.68 -7.06
C VAL A 40 -2.22 3.20 -7.15
N MET A 41 -3.21 2.33 -7.35
CA MET A 41 -3.00 0.91 -7.57
C MET A 41 -3.68 0.51 -8.88
N GLN A 42 -2.93 -0.10 -9.79
CA GLN A 42 -3.43 -0.57 -11.07
C GLN A 42 -3.11 -2.05 -11.26
N CYS A 43 -4.08 -2.80 -11.78
CA CYS A 43 -3.93 -4.19 -12.16
C CYS A 43 -4.74 -4.42 -13.44
N ASP A 44 -4.05 -4.73 -14.55
CA ASP A 44 -4.75 -5.02 -15.80
C ASP A 44 -5.58 -6.32 -15.66
N PRO A 45 -6.65 -6.50 -16.48
CA PRO A 45 -7.45 -7.71 -16.47
C PRO A 45 -6.60 -8.97 -16.66
N ALA A 46 -6.72 -9.93 -15.72
CA ALA A 46 -5.95 -11.17 -15.69
C ALA A 46 -4.41 -11.00 -15.68
N ALA A 47 -3.92 -9.84 -15.25
CA ALA A 47 -2.49 -9.60 -15.07
C ALA A 47 -1.88 -10.48 -13.97
N SER A 48 -0.57 -10.67 -14.06
CA SER A 48 0.26 -11.32 -13.05
C SER A 48 1.09 -10.30 -12.24
N SER A 49 0.74 -9.03 -12.30
CA SER A 49 1.39 -7.95 -11.54
C SER A 49 0.39 -6.86 -11.15
N VAL A 50 0.73 -6.13 -10.10
CA VAL A 50 0.01 -4.93 -9.65
C VAL A 50 1.02 -3.80 -9.57
N PHE A 51 0.69 -2.68 -10.21
CA PHE A 51 1.48 -1.46 -10.15
C PHE A 51 1.00 -0.57 -9.01
N PHE A 52 1.95 0.01 -8.29
CA PHE A 52 1.73 0.95 -7.21
C PHE A 52 2.47 2.24 -7.55
N GLU A 53 1.78 3.37 -7.44
CA GLU A 53 2.40 4.69 -7.45
C GLU A 53 1.99 5.43 -6.19
N VAL A 54 2.97 5.98 -5.49
CA VAL A 54 2.77 6.75 -4.27
C VAL A 54 3.31 8.15 -4.50
N THR A 55 2.46 9.15 -4.30
CA THR A 55 2.81 10.56 -4.37
C THR A 55 2.75 11.16 -2.98
N ASN A 56 3.82 11.84 -2.56
CA ASN A 56 3.81 12.68 -1.38
C ASN A 56 3.26 14.05 -1.80
N ASP A 57 2.05 14.37 -1.35
CA ASP A 57 1.34 15.58 -1.80
C ASP A 57 1.93 16.87 -1.21
N GLU A 58 2.79 16.78 -0.18
CA GLU A 58 3.50 17.93 0.38
C GLU A 58 4.72 18.33 -0.48
N THR A 59 5.42 17.34 -1.04
CA THR A 59 6.69 17.57 -1.75
C THR A 59 6.61 17.33 -3.25
N GLY A 60 5.56 16.67 -3.73
CA GLY A 60 5.42 16.20 -5.10
C GLY A 60 6.34 15.01 -5.45
N ALA A 61 7.01 14.40 -4.47
CA ALA A 61 7.82 13.22 -4.71
C ALA A 61 6.95 12.02 -5.11
N VAL A 62 7.41 11.24 -6.09
CA VAL A 62 6.70 10.06 -6.61
C VAL A 62 7.58 8.83 -6.46
N TYR A 63 6.99 7.73 -6.01
CA TYR A 63 7.62 6.41 -5.94
C TYR A 63 6.75 5.39 -6.68
N ALA A 64 7.34 4.67 -7.62
CA ALA A 64 6.67 3.63 -8.41
C ALA A 64 7.22 2.25 -8.06
N TYR A 65 6.35 1.26 -7.95
CA TYR A 65 6.69 -0.12 -7.63
C TYR A 65 5.77 -1.10 -8.34
N GLU A 66 6.34 -2.17 -8.90
CA GLU A 66 5.56 -3.27 -9.48
C GLU A 66 5.70 -4.52 -8.59
N ALA A 67 4.58 -4.99 -8.04
CA ALA A 67 4.51 -6.24 -7.31
C ALA A 67 4.16 -7.38 -8.26
N THR A 68 5.01 -8.40 -8.33
CA THR A 68 4.84 -9.58 -9.22
C THR A 68 4.66 -10.89 -8.44
N ALA A 69 4.62 -10.82 -7.11
CA ALA A 69 4.58 -11.98 -6.22
C ALA A 69 3.28 -12.02 -5.41
N ASP A 70 2.83 -13.24 -5.08
CA ASP A 70 1.66 -13.53 -4.22
C ASP A 70 0.35 -12.87 -4.66
N LEU A 71 0.13 -12.84 -5.98
CA LEU A 71 -1.12 -12.36 -6.57
C LEU A 71 -2.10 -13.50 -6.82
N PRO A 72 -3.41 -13.25 -6.72
CA PRO A 72 -4.41 -14.25 -7.05
C PRO A 72 -4.22 -14.75 -8.49
N PRO A 73 -4.32 -16.08 -8.73
CA PRO A 73 -4.27 -16.61 -10.08
C PRO A 73 -5.46 -16.11 -10.92
N ALA A 74 -5.29 -16.13 -12.24
CA ALA A 74 -6.33 -15.75 -13.19
C ALA A 74 -7.68 -16.44 -12.87
N GLY A 75 -8.75 -15.65 -12.84
CA GLY A 75 -10.10 -16.10 -12.50
C GLY A 75 -10.51 -15.93 -11.03
N GLN A 76 -9.60 -15.48 -10.16
CA GLN A 76 -9.95 -15.03 -8.81
C GLN A 76 -10.13 -13.51 -8.76
N VAL A 77 -11.07 -13.05 -7.93
CA VAL A 77 -11.32 -11.61 -7.74
C VAL A 77 -10.22 -11.00 -6.88
N LEU A 78 -9.56 -9.97 -7.41
CA LEU A 78 -8.73 -9.05 -6.63
C LEU A 78 -9.59 -7.83 -6.28
N ALA A 79 -9.64 -7.48 -4.98
CA ALA A 79 -10.38 -6.31 -4.52
C ALA A 79 -9.60 -5.64 -3.38
N PRO A 80 -9.56 -4.30 -3.33
CA PRO A 80 -8.90 -3.58 -2.25
C PRO A 80 -9.66 -3.78 -0.93
N ARG A 81 -8.91 -3.97 0.15
CA ARG A 81 -9.46 -3.99 1.51
C ARG A 81 -8.59 -3.13 2.42
N LEU A 82 -9.20 -2.12 3.01
CA LEU A 82 -8.56 -1.20 3.94
C LEU A 82 -8.76 -1.70 5.37
N MET A 83 -7.67 -1.82 6.14
CA MET A 83 -7.70 -2.29 7.52
C MET A 83 -6.77 -1.44 8.38
N MET A 84 -7.16 -1.22 9.64
CA MET A 84 -6.33 -0.55 10.63
C MET A 84 -6.40 -1.31 11.96
N ASN A 85 -5.32 -1.26 12.74
CA ASN A 85 -5.26 -1.82 14.09
C ASN A 85 -4.39 -0.93 14.99
N ASN A 86 -4.60 -1.00 16.30
CA ASN A 86 -3.85 -0.26 17.33
C ASN A 86 -3.03 -1.16 18.26
N GLN A 87 -2.70 -2.37 17.79
CA GLN A 87 -1.84 -3.39 18.43
C GLN A 87 -1.92 -3.45 19.98
N LEU A 88 -3.14 -3.56 20.55
CA LEU A 88 -3.45 -3.84 21.98
C LEU A 88 -3.68 -2.64 22.92
N THR A 89 -3.59 -1.38 22.48
CA THR A 89 -3.90 -0.23 23.35
C THR A 89 -5.30 0.31 23.04
N ALA A 90 -6.12 0.62 24.05
CA ALA A 90 -7.44 1.23 23.86
C ALA A 90 -7.32 2.68 23.36
N ALA A 91 -6.96 2.87 22.11
CA ALA A 91 -6.92 4.14 21.41
C ALA A 91 -7.86 4.10 20.21
N ALA A 92 -8.47 5.24 19.88
CA ALA A 92 -9.28 5.35 18.68
C ALA A 92 -8.43 5.05 17.45
N VAL A 93 -8.93 4.21 16.56
CA VAL A 93 -8.35 3.95 15.25
C VAL A 93 -9.09 4.84 14.26
N ALA A 94 -8.41 5.83 13.69
CA ALA A 94 -8.99 6.75 12.73
C ALA A 94 -8.42 6.48 11.33
N TYR A 95 -9.32 6.28 10.37
CA TYR A 95 -9.01 6.26 8.94
C TYR A 95 -9.50 7.58 8.34
N GLU A 96 -8.57 8.44 7.96
CA GLU A 96 -8.87 9.70 7.29
C GLU A 96 -8.45 9.60 5.83
N CYS A 97 -9.40 9.78 4.90
CA CYS A 97 -9.13 9.83 3.47
C CYS A 97 -9.78 11.06 2.85
N GLY A 98 -9.03 11.80 2.02
CA GLY A 98 -9.56 12.90 1.22
C GLY A 98 -10.46 12.44 0.07
N GLY A 99 -10.31 11.18 -0.38
CA GLY A 99 -11.12 10.54 -1.41
C GLY A 99 -10.69 9.10 -1.66
N LEU A 100 -11.58 8.31 -2.26
CA LEU A 100 -11.31 6.96 -2.75
C LEU A 100 -12.02 6.79 -4.09
N LEU A 101 -11.25 6.59 -5.16
CA LEU A 101 -11.75 6.20 -6.47
C LEU A 101 -11.41 4.72 -6.68
N ILE A 102 -12.41 3.92 -7.05
CA ILE A 102 -12.22 2.54 -7.49
C ILE A 102 -12.96 2.42 -8.82
N GLU A 103 -12.21 2.08 -9.86
CA GLU A 103 -12.75 1.81 -11.17
C GLU A 103 -12.24 0.47 -11.70
N THR A 104 -12.91 -0.02 -12.73
CA THR A 104 -12.45 -1.18 -13.49
C THR A 104 -12.25 -0.73 -14.92
N ASP A 105 -11.01 -0.81 -15.37
CA ASP A 105 -10.68 -0.63 -16.77
C ASP A 105 -11.09 -1.91 -17.50
N TYR A 106 -12.11 -1.81 -18.35
CA TYR A 106 -12.55 -2.90 -19.23
C TYR A 106 -12.26 -2.57 -20.68
#